data_AF-A0A962XML5-F1
#
_entry.id   AF-A0A962XML5-F1
#
_cell.length_a   1.000
_cell.length_b   1.000
_cell.length_c   1.000
_cell.angle_alpha   90.00
_cell.angle_beta   90.00
_cell.angle_gamma   90.00
#
_symmetry.space_group_name_H-M   'P 1'
#
loop_
_entity.id
_entity.type
_entity.pdbx_description
1 polymer ?
#
loop_
_entity_poly.entity_id
_entity_poly.type
_entity_poly.pdbx_seq_one_letter_code
_entity_poly.pdbx_strand_id
1 'polypeptide(L)'
;MGLRMKFNLVLLLAFAIGLTLAAYLSDQILKQNAREEVLQNARIMMESALGARAYTAERIRPLLALQMKREFRPETVSAFAAVQSFKALRAKFPDYTYKEAALNPTNPNDR
;
A
#
# COMPACT_ATOMS: atom_id res chain seq x y z
N MET A 1 18.62 -52.53 21.83
CA MET A 1 17.88 -51.26 22.08
C MET A 1 16.57 -51.57 22.79
N GLY A 2 16.33 -51.00 23.98
CA GLY A 2 15.11 -51.25 24.76
C GLY A 2 13.86 -50.60 24.15
N LEU A 3 12.68 -51.14 24.47
CA LEU A 3 11.38 -50.73 23.94
C LEU A 3 11.10 -49.21 24.13
N ARG A 4 11.56 -48.66 25.26
CA ARG A 4 11.46 -47.22 25.58
C ARG A 4 12.16 -46.31 24.55
N MET A 5 13.34 -46.72 24.08
CA MET A 5 14.10 -45.94 23.09
C MET A 5 13.35 -45.88 21.75
N LYS A 6 12.79 -47.01 21.30
CA LYS A 6 12.02 -47.07 20.05
C LYS A 6 10.77 -46.19 20.12
N PHE A 7 10.06 -46.23 21.24
CA PHE A 7 8.86 -45.42 21.46
C PHE A 7 9.16 -43.92 21.42
N ASN A 8 10.17 -43.46 22.17
CA ASN A 8 10.57 -42.05 22.16
C ASN A 8 11.03 -41.59 20.77
N LEU A 9 11.70 -42.46 20.00
CA LEU A 9 12.18 -42.12 18.67
C LEU A 9 11.03 -41.93 17.68
N VAL A 10 9.99 -42.77 17.76
CA VAL A 10 8.76 -42.59 16.98
C VAL A 10 8.04 -41.31 17.39
N LEU A 11 7.96 -41.02 18.69
CA LEU A 11 7.30 -39.82 19.20
C LEU A 11 8.03 -38.54 18.76
N LEU A 12 9.35 -38.55 18.77
CA LEU A 12 10.19 -37.45 18.28
C LEU A 12 10.01 -37.25 16.78
N LEU A 13 9.98 -38.33 15.99
CA LEU A 13 9.70 -38.26 14.55
C LEU A 13 8.31 -37.68 14.27
N ALA A 14 7.27 -38.16 14.95
CA ALA A 14 5.92 -37.65 14.79
C ALA A 14 5.85 -36.16 15.14
N PHE A 15 6.50 -35.75 16.22
CA PHE A 15 6.58 -34.36 16.64
C PHE A 15 7.33 -33.48 15.64
N ALA A 16 8.48 -33.95 15.12
CA ALA A 16 9.25 -33.25 14.11
C ALA A 16 8.43 -33.03 12.84
N ILE A 17 7.73 -34.06 12.36
CA ILE A 17 6.84 -33.97 11.19
C ILE A 17 5.72 -32.96 11.44
N GLY A 18 5.03 -33.06 12.59
CA GLY A 18 3.95 -32.14 12.95
C GLY A 18 4.42 -30.69 13.01
N LEU A 19 5.57 -30.43 13.63
CA LEU A 19 6.17 -29.09 13.68
C LEU A 19 6.56 -28.57 12.30
N THR A 20 7.18 -29.40 11.47
CA THR A 20 7.56 -28.97 10.11
C THR A 20 6.34 -28.63 9.26
N LEU A 21 5.27 -29.42 9.35
CA LEU A 21 4.04 -29.15 8.62
C LEU A 21 3.34 -27.88 9.12
N ALA A 22 3.26 -27.71 10.44
CA ALA A 22 2.70 -26.50 11.05
C ALA A 22 3.50 -25.26 10.64
N ALA A 23 4.83 -25.31 10.75
CA ALA A 23 5.71 -24.20 10.36
C ALA A 23 5.54 -23.84 8.87
N TYR A 24 5.45 -24.84 7.99
CA TYR A 24 5.27 -24.63 6.56
C TYR A 24 3.92 -23.98 6.24
N LEU A 25 2.82 -24.50 6.81
CA LEU A 25 1.48 -23.94 6.61
C LEU A 25 1.37 -22.53 7.19
N SER A 26 1.90 -22.31 8.39
CA SER A 26 1.91 -20.99 9.02
C SER A 26 2.68 -19.98 8.17
N ASP A 27 3.86 -20.32 7.66
CA ASP A 27 4.64 -19.42 6.79
C ASP A 27 3.84 -18.98 5.55
N GLN A 28 3.14 -19.92 4.90
CA GLN A 28 2.31 -19.60 3.74
C GLN A 28 1.14 -18.68 4.09
N ILE A 29 0.40 -19.00 5.15
CA ILE A 29 -0.76 -18.21 5.58
C ILE A 29 -0.33 -16.81 5.99
N LEU A 30 0.75 -16.68 6.78
CA LEU A 30 1.26 -15.38 7.22
C LEU A 30 1.68 -14.50 6.03
N LYS A 31 2.40 -15.07 5.05
CA LYS A 31 2.83 -14.33 3.86
C LYS A 31 1.64 -13.90 3.00
N GLN A 32 0.63 -14.75 2.84
CA GLN A 32 -0.59 -14.41 2.10
C GLN A 32 -1.35 -13.28 2.79
N ASN A 33 -1.61 -13.41 4.09
CA ASN A 33 -2.31 -12.38 4.86
C ASN A 33 -1.56 -11.05 4.85
N ALA A 34 -0.25 -11.06 5.08
CA ALA A 34 0.56 -9.84 5.05
C ALA A 34 0.53 -9.16 3.67
N ARG A 35 0.55 -9.95 2.58
CA ARG A 35 0.41 -9.41 1.23
C ARG A 35 -0.97 -8.79 1.00
N GLU A 36 -2.02 -9.47 1.42
CA GLU A 36 -3.40 -8.98 1.28
C GLU A 36 -3.62 -7.69 2.06
N GLU A 37 -3.11 -7.62 3.30
CA GLU A 37 -3.19 -6.43 4.15
C GLU A 37 -2.48 -5.23 3.50
N VAL A 38 -1.26 -5.42 2.99
CA VAL A 38 -0.53 -4.37 2.27
C VAL A 38 -1.28 -3.91 1.02
N LEU A 39 -1.84 -4.85 0.24
CA LEU A 39 -2.63 -4.52 -0.95
C LEU A 39 -3.92 -3.76 -0.60
N GLN A 40 -4.59 -4.13 0.48
CA GLN A 40 -5.78 -3.45 0.96
C GLN A 40 -5.45 -2.02 1.40
N ASN A 41 -4.39 -1.84 2.18
CA ASN A 41 -3.91 -0.53 2.61
C ASN A 41 -3.54 0.34 1.40
N ALA A 42 -2.82 -0.22 0.43
CA ALA A 42 -2.48 0.47 -0.82
C ALA A 42 -3.73 0.88 -1.62
N ARG A 43 -4.77 0.04 -1.65
CA ARG A 43 -6.04 0.36 -2.32
C ARG A 43 -6.76 1.51 -1.63
N ILE A 44 -6.89 1.48 -0.31
CA ILE A 44 -7.53 2.56 0.46
C ILE A 44 -6.78 3.89 0.24
N MET A 45 -5.45 3.85 0.24
CA MET A 45 -4.61 5.00 -0.05
C MET A 45 -4.84 5.53 -1.47
N MET A 46 -4.86 4.66 -2.48
CA MET A 46 -5.14 5.03 -3.86
C MET A 46 -6.53 5.68 -4.01
N GLU A 47 -7.57 5.09 -3.44
CA GLU A 47 -8.93 5.65 -3.47
C GLU A 47 -9.00 7.00 -2.75
N SER A 48 -8.25 7.17 -1.66
CA SER A 48 -8.14 8.47 -0.98
C SER A 48 -7.49 9.52 -1.87
N ALA A 49 -6.45 9.15 -2.63
CA ALA A 49 -5.81 10.02 -3.61
C ALA A 49 -6.81 10.41 -4.72
N LEU A 50 -7.53 9.44 -5.28
CA LEU A 50 -8.55 9.66 -6.30
C LEU A 50 -9.69 10.55 -5.78
N GLY A 51 -10.13 10.35 -4.55
CA GLY A 51 -11.12 11.21 -3.89
C GLY A 51 -10.65 12.66 -3.75
N ALA A 52 -9.40 12.88 -3.34
CA ALA A 52 -8.81 14.22 -3.26
C ALA A 52 -8.75 14.90 -4.65
N ARG A 53 -8.47 14.12 -5.71
CA ARG A 53 -8.48 14.61 -7.10
C ARG A 53 -9.86 15.02 -7.55
N ALA A 54 -10.86 14.15 -7.34
CA ALA A 54 -12.25 14.40 -7.70
C ALA A 54 -12.77 15.65 -6.98
N TYR A 55 -12.54 15.74 -5.67
CA TYR A 55 -12.90 16.93 -4.89
C TYR A 55 -12.27 18.21 -5.44
N THR A 56 -10.97 18.17 -5.75
CA THR A 56 -10.27 19.33 -6.33
C THR A 56 -10.85 19.73 -7.68
N ALA A 57 -11.15 18.75 -8.55
CA ALA A 57 -11.69 19.01 -9.88
C ALA A 57 -13.12 19.55 -9.85
N GLU A 58 -13.97 18.99 -9.00
CA GLU A 58 -15.41 19.29 -8.95
C GLU A 58 -15.74 20.48 -8.06
N ARG A 59 -14.99 20.69 -6.98
CA ARG A 59 -15.30 21.70 -5.96
C ARG A 59 -14.32 22.87 -5.97
N ILE A 60 -13.01 22.61 -6.02
CA ILE A 60 -12.01 23.68 -5.90
C ILE A 60 -11.78 24.43 -7.21
N ARG A 61 -11.61 23.70 -8.32
CA ARG A 61 -11.38 24.29 -9.64
C ARG A 61 -12.43 25.35 -10.04
N PRO A 62 -13.76 25.13 -9.91
CA PRO A 62 -14.73 26.16 -10.29
C PRO A 62 -14.66 27.41 -9.41
N LEU A 63 -14.32 27.27 -8.12
CA LEU A 63 -14.19 28.41 -7.20
C LEU A 63 -13.03 29.33 -7.57
N LEU A 64 -11.93 28.75 -8.10
CA LEU A 64 -10.73 29.47 -8.47
C LEU A 64 -10.68 29.85 -9.97
N ALA A 65 -11.74 29.56 -10.74
CA ALA A 65 -11.75 29.72 -12.20
C ALA A 65 -11.50 31.17 -12.68
N LEU A 66 -11.93 32.17 -11.91
CA LEU A 66 -11.68 33.59 -12.25
C LEU A 66 -10.23 34.01 -11.98
N GLN A 67 -9.65 33.55 -10.87
CA GLN A 67 -8.24 33.82 -10.53
C GLN A 67 -7.30 33.14 -11.53
N MET A 68 -7.71 31.97 -12.03
CA MET A 68 -6.98 31.22 -13.05
C MET A 68 -6.80 31.95 -14.38
N LYS A 69 -7.66 32.92 -14.69
CA LYS A 69 -7.52 33.77 -15.90
C LYS A 69 -6.39 34.79 -15.77
N ARG A 70 -5.97 35.10 -14.54
CA ARG A 70 -4.95 36.13 -14.25
C ARG A 70 -3.61 35.50 -13.93
N GLU A 71 -3.61 34.40 -13.19
CA GLU A 71 -2.40 33.73 -12.72
C GLU A 71 -2.63 32.24 -12.54
N PHE A 72 -1.61 31.44 -12.86
CA PHE A 72 -1.67 30.01 -12.64
C PHE A 72 -1.68 29.66 -11.14
N ARG A 73 -2.59 28.77 -10.71
CA ARG A 73 -2.75 28.30 -9.33
C ARG A 73 -2.68 26.78 -9.30
N PRO A 74 -1.59 26.18 -8.80
CA PRO A 74 -1.40 24.73 -8.83
C PRO A 74 -2.48 23.96 -8.04
N GLU A 75 -3.14 24.60 -7.07
CA GLU A 75 -4.23 24.04 -6.27
C GLU A 75 -5.47 23.66 -7.10
N THR A 76 -5.57 24.17 -8.34
CA THR A 76 -6.64 23.79 -9.27
C THR A 76 -6.36 22.51 -10.05
N VAL A 77 -5.11 22.05 -10.06
CA VAL A 77 -4.72 20.79 -10.69
C VAL A 77 -5.18 19.65 -9.81
N SER A 78 -6.02 18.76 -10.34
CA SER A 78 -6.65 17.68 -9.57
C SER A 78 -5.64 16.85 -8.77
N ALA A 79 -4.52 16.49 -9.39
CA ALA A 79 -3.47 15.70 -8.75
C ALA A 79 -2.72 16.44 -7.62
N PHE A 80 -2.74 17.77 -7.57
CA PHE A 80 -1.90 18.54 -6.66
C PHE A 80 -2.20 18.24 -5.19
N ALA A 81 -3.48 18.27 -4.81
CA ALA A 81 -3.89 17.97 -3.44
C ALA A 81 -3.53 16.54 -3.01
N ALA A 82 -3.68 15.57 -3.92
CA ALA A 82 -3.30 14.18 -3.67
C ALA A 82 -1.79 14.05 -3.45
N VAL A 83 -0.96 14.56 -4.36
CA VAL A 83 0.51 14.52 -4.25
C VAL A 83 1.00 15.20 -2.97
N GLN A 84 0.46 16.38 -2.63
CA GLN A 84 0.85 17.10 -1.42
C GLN A 84 0.45 16.36 -0.14
N SER A 85 -0.74 15.75 -0.12
CA SER A 85 -1.19 14.93 1.01
C SER A 85 -0.31 13.69 1.19
N PHE A 86 0.07 13.03 0.10
CA PHE A 86 1.00 11.90 0.15
C PHE A 86 2.43 12.29 0.51
N LYS A 87 2.88 13.49 0.13
CA LYS A 87 4.16 14.03 0.59
C LYS A 87 4.18 14.20 2.11
N ALA A 88 3.07 14.69 2.70
CA ALA A 88 2.92 14.78 4.16
C ALA A 88 2.81 13.40 4.82
N LEU A 89 2.08 12.46 4.19
CA LEU A 89 1.97 11.07 4.67
C LEU A 89 3.34 10.40 4.73
N ARG A 90 4.15 10.54 3.67
CA ARG A 90 5.48 9.95 3.55
C ARG A 90 6.45 10.38 4.64
N ALA A 91 6.26 11.57 5.23
CA ALA A 91 7.06 12.02 6.36
C ALA A 91 6.88 11.13 7.61
N LYS A 92 5.71 10.49 7.76
CA LYS A 92 5.42 9.53 8.84
C LYS A 92 5.55 8.08 8.38
N PHE A 93 5.29 7.81 7.10
CA PHE A 93 5.24 6.49 6.50
C PHE A 93 6.14 6.42 5.25
N PRO A 94 7.47 6.32 5.42
CA PRO A 94 8.44 6.51 4.33
C PRO A 94 8.36 5.46 3.23
N ASP A 95 7.86 4.25 3.56
CA ASP A 95 7.70 3.12 2.63
C ASP A 95 6.51 3.30 1.68
N TYR A 96 5.63 4.27 1.93
CA TYR A 96 4.45 4.53 1.12
C TYR A 96 4.69 5.71 0.19
N THR A 97 4.63 5.44 -1.11
CA THR A 97 4.84 6.44 -2.16
C THR A 97 3.66 6.47 -3.11
N TYR A 98 3.30 7.68 -3.55
CA TYR A 98 2.28 7.91 -4.57
C TYR A 98 2.89 8.67 -5.74
N LYS A 99 2.56 8.24 -6.96
CA LYS A 99 2.99 8.88 -8.21
C LYS A 99 1.83 8.84 -9.20
N GLU A 100 1.61 9.96 -9.89
CA GLU A 100 0.65 10.07 -10.99
C GLU A 100 1.30 9.56 -12.28
N ALA A 101 1.51 8.25 -12.35
CA ALA A 101 2.15 7.63 -13.49
C ALA A 101 1.27 7.80 -14.75
N ALA A 102 1.79 8.51 -15.75
CA ALA A 102 1.17 8.69 -17.05
C ALA A 102 2.18 8.40 -18.16
N LEU A 103 1.71 7.90 -19.31
CA LEU A 103 2.56 7.59 -20.48
C LEU A 103 3.28 8.84 -21.04
N ASN A 104 2.66 10.02 -20.94
CA ASN A 104 3.26 11.29 -21.32
C ASN A 104 2.85 12.38 -20.30
N PRO A 105 3.59 12.52 -19.18
CA PRO A 105 3.20 13.40 -18.10
C PRO A 105 3.52 14.87 -18.42
N THR A 106 2.55 15.74 -18.17
CA THR A 106 2.70 17.20 -18.31
C THR A 106 3.56 17.80 -17.20
N ASN A 107 3.60 17.14 -16.03
CA ASN A 107 4.42 17.54 -14.90
C ASN A 107 5.80 16.85 -14.98
N PRO A 108 6.93 17.60 -14.98
CA PRO A 108 8.27 17.02 -15.01
C PRO A 108 8.56 16.04 -13.88
N ASN A 109 7.96 16.22 -12.70
CA ASN A 109 8.14 15.33 -11.56
C ASN A 109 7.50 13.93 -11.76
N ASP A 110 6.59 13.81 -12.73
CA ASP A 110 5.88 12.57 -13.02
C ASP A 110 6.49 11.80 -14.20
N ARG A 111 7.54 12.34 -14.85
CA ARG A 111 8.35 11.64 -15.86
C ARG A 111 9.05 10.41 -15.29
#